data_AF-A0A4V7I7W1-F1
#
_entry.id   AF-A0A4V7I7W1-F1
#
_cell.length_a   1.000
_cell.length_b   1.000
_cell.length_c   1.000
_cell.angle_alpha   90.00
_cell.angle_beta   90.00
_cell.angle_gamma   90.00
#
_symmetry.space_group_name_H-M   'P 1'
#
loop_
_entity.id
_entity.type
_entity.pdbx_description
1 polymer ?
#
loop_
_entity_poly.entity_id
_entity_poly.type
_entity_poly.pdbx_seq_one_letter_code
_entity_poly.pdbx_strand_id
1 'polypeptide(L)' 'MGRPRTNPLSREQQVRINKRNQLRRDRSSGLKRVELKLHADMVEALEKEAIAKGVSRGQLIERILTEYFND' A
#
# COMPACT_ATOMS: atom_id res chain seq x y z
N MET A 1 6.49 -25.62 -18.90
CA MET A 1 5.51 -26.11 -17.91
C MET A 1 4.82 -24.92 -17.29
N GLY A 2 3.59 -24.63 -17.75
CA GLY A 2 2.89 -23.38 -17.48
C GLY A 2 2.13 -23.37 -16.14
N ARG A 3 2.01 -22.17 -15.56
CA ARG A 3 1.12 -21.90 -14.42
C ARG A 3 -0.28 -22.46 -14.74
N PRO A 4 -0.92 -23.21 -13.83
CA PRO A 4 -2.27 -23.75 -14.06
C PRO A 4 -3.23 -22.63 -14.47
N ARG A 5 -4.00 -22.86 -15.54
CA ARG A 5 -4.89 -21.85 -16.17
C ARG A 5 -6.01 -21.36 -15.25
N THR A 6 -6.30 -22.10 -14.18
CA THR A 6 -7.34 -21.79 -13.19
C THR A 6 -6.79 -21.99 -11.79
N ASN A 7 -7.02 -21.02 -10.92
CA ASN A 7 -6.62 -21.11 -9.51
C ASN A 7 -7.50 -22.19 -8.83
N PRO A 8 -6.92 -23.25 -8.23
CA PRO A 8 -7.67 -24.37 -7.67
C PRO A 8 -8.51 -24.01 -6.43
N LEU A 9 -8.33 -22.81 -5.90
CA LEU A 9 -9.06 -22.32 -4.73
C LEU A 9 -10.28 -21.50 -5.12
N SER A 10 -11.34 -21.58 -4.32
CA SER A 10 -12.46 -20.64 -4.42
C SER A 10 -12.01 -19.19 -4.19
N ARG A 11 -12.73 -18.21 -4.75
CA ARG A 11 -12.42 -16.78 -4.57
C ARG A 11 -12.32 -16.38 -3.10
N GLU A 12 -13.20 -16.91 -2.24
CA GLU A 12 -13.17 -16.63 -0.81
C GLU A 12 -11.91 -17.17 -0.12
N GLN A 13 -11.48 -18.38 -0.48
CA GLN A 13 -10.24 -18.96 0.03
C GLN A 13 -9.03 -18.16 -0.44
N GLN A 14 -9.02 -17.74 -1.71
CA GLN A 14 -7.96 -16.89 -2.27
C GLN A 14 -7.85 -15.56 -1.52
N VAL A 15 -8.97 -14.88 -1.28
CA VAL A 15 -8.99 -13.61 -0.55
C VAL A 15 -8.43 -13.79 0.87
N ARG A 16 -8.84 -14.85 1.58
CA ARG A 16 -8.32 -15.17 2.93
C ARG A 16 -6.82 -15.42 2.93
N ILE A 17 -6.31 -16.21 1.98
CA ILE A 17 -4.87 -16.51 1.87
C ILE A 17 -4.08 -15.26 1.50
N ASN A 18 -4.55 -14.48 0.53
CA ASN A 18 -3.89 -13.24 0.11
C ASN A 18 -3.81 -12.25 1.27
N LYS A 19 -4.88 -12.10 2.06
CA LYS A 19 -4.87 -11.25 3.25
C LYS A 19 -3.88 -11.73 4.30
N ARG A 20 -3.83 -13.04 4.58
CA ARG A 20 -2.86 -13.62 5.52
C ARG A 20 -1.42 -13.40 5.05
N ASN A 21 -1.14 -13.59 3.76
CA ASN A 21 0.18 -13.38 3.17
C ASN A 21 0.59 -11.90 3.17
N GLN A 22 -0.36 -10.99 2.97
CA GLN A 22 -0.11 -9.54 3.12
C GLN A 22 0.30 -9.22 4.57
N LEU A 23 -0.51 -9.62 5.55
CA LEU A 23 -0.22 -9.37 6.97
C LEU A 23 1.13 -9.98 7.41
N ARG A 24 1.46 -11.19 6.92
CA ARG A 24 2.75 -11.83 7.21
C ARG A 24 3.91 -11.03 6.64
N ARG A 25 3.80 -10.57 5.38
CA ARG A 25 4.83 -9.73 4.74
C ARG A 25 5.02 -8.43 5.49
N ASP A 26 3.94 -7.71 5.76
CA ASP A 26 3.97 -6.42 6.46
C ASP A 26 4.64 -6.57 7.84
N ARG A 27 4.29 -7.63 8.59
CA ARG A 27 4.92 -7.94 9.89
C ARG A 27 6.42 -8.23 9.75
N SER A 28 6.82 -9.04 8.76
CA SER A 28 8.23 -9.38 8.56
C SER A 28 9.09 -8.18 8.13
N SER A 29 8.49 -7.19 7.47
CA SER A 29 9.17 -5.96 7.06
C SER A 29 9.02 -4.83 8.09
N GLY A 30 8.51 -5.11 9.29
CA GLY A 30 8.32 -4.11 10.35
C GLY A 30 7.29 -3.02 10.03
N LEU A 31 6.48 -3.20 8.98
CA LEU A 31 5.52 -2.19 8.53
C LEU A 31 4.30 -2.17 9.45
N LYS A 32 3.87 -0.97 9.81
CA LYS A 32 2.62 -0.70 10.53
C LYS A 32 1.70 0.13 9.65
N ARG A 33 0.43 -0.26 9.59
CA ARG A 33 -0.58 0.51 8.86
C ARG A 33 -1.17 1.57 9.79
N VAL A 34 -1.19 2.81 9.32
CA VAL A 34 -1.91 3.91 9.98
C VAL A 34 -3.08 4.29 9.09
N GLU A 35 -4.24 4.53 9.70
CA GLU A 35 -5.43 5.05 9.02
C GLU A 35 -5.57 6.53 9.34
N LEU A 36 -5.66 7.36 8.31
CA LEU A 36 -5.69 8.82 8.43
C LEU A 36 -6.90 9.37 7.67
N LYS A 37 -7.66 10.26 8.32
CA LYS A 37 -8.73 11.04 7.68
C LYS A 37 -8.17 12.41 7.32
N LEU A 38 -8.34 12.81 6.07
CA LEU A 38 -7.89 14.10 5.53
C LEU A 38 -9.04 14.77 4.80
N HIS A 39 -8.96 16.09 4.67
CA HIS A 39 -9.84 16.84 3.78
C HIS A 39 -9.61 16.43 2.32
N ALA A 40 -10.66 16.47 1.52
CA ALA A 40 -10.64 15.96 0.15
C ALA A 40 -9.66 16.73 -0.75
N ASP A 41 -9.58 18.05 -0.57
CA ASP A 41 -8.64 18.96 -1.24
C ASP A 41 -7.17 18.59 -0.96
N MET A 42 -6.86 18.23 0.29
CA MET A 42 -5.53 17.76 0.68
C MET A 42 -5.18 16.43 0.00
N VAL A 43 -6.15 15.49 -0.07
CA VAL A 43 -5.94 14.22 -0.78
C VAL A 43 -5.70 14.45 -2.27
N GLU A 44 -6.43 15.38 -2.88
CA GLU A 44 -6.25 15.74 -4.28
C GLU A 44 -4.89 16.39 -4.54
N ALA A 45 -4.44 17.29 -3.68
CA ALA A 45 -3.13 17.91 -3.76
C ALA A 45 -2.00 16.86 -3.67
N LEU A 46 -2.10 15.93 -2.70
CA LEU A 46 -1.15 14.82 -2.55
C LEU A 46 -1.12 13.91 -3.79
N GLU A 47 -2.27 13.64 -4.40
CA GLU A 47 -2.34 12.83 -5.61
C GLU A 47 -1.68 13.52 -6.81
N LYS A 48 -1.98 14.81 -7.03
CA LYS A 48 -1.38 15.61 -8.11
C LYS A 48 0.14 15.65 -7.98
N GLU A 49 0.64 15.89 -6.78
CA GLU A 49 2.08 15.93 -6.51
C GLU A 49 2.74 14.56 -6.69
N ALA A 50 2.08 13.48 -6.25
CA ALA A 50 2.58 12.12 -6.42
C ALA A 50 2.68 11.74 -7.90
N ILE A 51 1.67 12.10 -8.71
CA ILE A 51 1.67 11.92 -10.17
C ILE A 51 2.82 12.71 -10.80
N ALA A 52 2.98 13.99 -10.43
CA ALA A 52 4.05 14.85 -10.96
C ALA A 52 5.45 14.28 -10.66
N LYS A 53 5.63 13.62 -9.50
CA LYS A 53 6.89 12.95 -9.11
C LYS A 53 7.01 11.50 -9.59
N GLY A 54 6.00 10.95 -10.26
CA GLY A 54 6.00 9.55 -10.72
C GLY A 54 6.04 8.52 -9.58
N VAL A 55 5.49 8.85 -8.42
CA VAL A 55 5.44 7.97 -7.24
C VAL A 55 3.99 7.73 -6.79
N SER A 56 3.77 6.71 -5.98
CA SER A 56 2.45 6.55 -5.34
C SER A 56 2.26 7.59 -4.23
N ARG A 57 0.99 7.97 -3.98
CA ARG A 57 0.63 8.85 -2.85
C ARG A 57 1.18 8.36 -1.51
N GLY A 58 1.20 7.05 -1.28
CA GLY A 58 1.77 6.46 -0.05
C GLY A 58 3.28 6.70 0.08
N GLN A 59 4.03 6.54 -1.02
CA GLN A 59 5.47 6.83 -1.04
C GLN A 59 5.76 8.33 -0.86
N LEU A 60 4.92 9.21 -1.42
CA LEU A 60 5.04 10.64 -1.19
C LEU A 60 4.86 10.99 0.30
N ILE A 61 3.82 10.46 0.94
CA ILE A 61 3.58 10.67 2.37
C ILE A 61 4.74 10.13 3.22
N GLU A 62 5.25 8.93 2.92
CA GLU A 62 6.42 8.35 3.60
C GLU A 62 7.65 9.27 3.50
N ARG A 63 7.92 9.83 2.31
CA ARG A 63 9.03 10.78 2.11
C ARG A 63 8.86 12.05 2.93
N ILE A 64 7.68 12.67 2.89
CA ILE A 64 7.38 13.88 3.68
C ILE A 64 7.60 13.63 5.17
N LEU A 65 7.09 12.50 5.69
CA LEU A 65 7.27 12.15 7.10
C LEU A 65 8.74 11.87 7.44
N THR A 66 9.46 11.19 6.55
CA THR A 66 10.88 10.89 6.73
C THR A 66 11.72 12.16 6.74
N GLU A 67 11.44 13.11 5.85
CA GLU A 67 12.08 14.43 5.82
C GLU A 67 11.82 15.19 7.12
N TYR A 68 10.55 15.31 7.53
CA TYR A 68 10.16 16.01 8.76
C TYR A 68 10.80 15.46 10.05
N PHE A 69 11.03 14.15 10.14
CA PHE A 69 11.65 13.54 11.32
C PHE A 69 13.17 13.47 11.29
N ASN A 70 13.79 13.67 10.12
CA ASN A 70 15.25 13.61 9.95
C ASN A 70 15.91 14.99 9.83
N ASP A 71 15.11 16.05 9.65
CA ASP A 71 15.51 17.45 9.82
C ASP A 71 15.46 17.87 11.31
#